data_AF-A0A5C5X1U0-F1
#
_entry.id   AF-A0A5C5X1U0-F1
#
_cell.length_a   1.000
_cell.length_b   1.000
_cell.length_c   1.000
_cell.angle_alpha   90.00
_cell.angle_beta   90.00
_cell.angle_gamma   90.00
#
_symmetry.space_group_name_H-M   'P 1'
#
loop_
_entity.id
_entity.type
_entity.pdbx_description
1 polymer ?
#
loop_
_entity_poly.entity_id
_entity_poly.type
_entity_poly.pdbx_seq_one_letter_code
_entity_poly.pdbx_strand_id
1 'polypeptide(L)'
;MNNQECDEIRQRIDCLPARERETDDVLSSHLMDCPECHKYAEFQNSFDRQLRPQLLEVAIPEGLKEQILQSTSALDDCDLSESEDSVQNAEVEAELVRPATVRQHQRGSSLLKWVIAGTAVASVIVVMMFQWTPADPQQRLTYDAAKDLLLAQFQEMSPEEWDRLSPFDQSFETLGIVDPQLSEWTRSETVGMSLDDDPQHEVAICEFRFRQWSGVLITFSADEFDGVPEQSYSASGQSVLQWRSPGGDLAYVCIVEQGSAEELLTEILGNFA
;
A
#
# COMPACT_ATOMS: atom_id res chain seq x y z
N MET A 1 -29.56 -0.87 21.35
CA MET A 1 -28.26 -1.55 21.19
C MET A 1 -27.25 -0.82 22.05
N ASN A 2 -26.33 -1.56 22.67
CA ASN A 2 -25.37 -1.02 23.62
C ASN A 2 -24.07 -0.69 22.88
N ASN A 3 -23.64 0.57 22.90
CA ASN A 3 -22.44 1.01 22.16
C ASN A 3 -21.17 0.25 22.61
N GLN A 4 -21.09 -0.10 23.88
CA GLN A 4 -19.98 -0.86 24.44
C GLN A 4 -19.85 -2.27 23.83
N GLU A 5 -20.98 -2.90 23.50
CA GLU A 5 -21.00 -4.23 22.90
C GLU A 5 -20.55 -4.19 21.42
N CYS A 6 -20.92 -3.13 20.70
CA CYS A 6 -20.45 -2.91 19.32
C CYS A 6 -18.94 -2.71 19.26
N ASP A 7 -18.35 -1.99 20.22
CA ASP A 7 -16.91 -1.75 20.27
C ASP A 7 -16.13 -3.05 20.52
N GLU A 8 -16.60 -3.90 21.44
CA GLU A 8 -16.02 -5.22 21.70
C GLU A 8 -16.10 -6.13 20.46
N ILE A 9 -17.22 -6.08 19.73
CA ILE A 9 -17.42 -6.84 18.49
C ILE A 9 -16.49 -6.36 17.38
N ARG A 10 -16.31 -5.04 17.21
CA ARG A 10 -15.37 -4.48 16.23
C ARG A 10 -13.93 -4.88 16.52
N GLN A 11 -13.51 -4.79 17.78
CA GLN A 11 -12.18 -5.25 18.19
C GLN A 11 -11.99 -6.75 17.89
N ARG A 12 -13.03 -7.56 18.05
CA ARG A 12 -12.99 -8.98 17.73
C ARG A 12 -12.89 -9.24 16.22
N ILE A 13 -13.56 -8.44 15.39
CA ILE A 13 -13.43 -8.47 13.92
C ILE A 13 -11.98 -8.19 13.51
N ASP A 14 -11.34 -7.17 14.10
CA ASP A 14 -9.96 -6.79 13.79
C ASP A 14 -8.94 -7.87 14.17
N CYS A 15 -9.21 -8.59 15.26
CA CYS A 15 -8.27 -9.60 15.78
C CYS A 15 -8.38 -10.97 15.11
N LEU A 16 -9.53 -11.29 14.51
CA LEU A 16 -9.77 -12.60 13.89
C LEU A 16 -9.47 -12.57 12.39
N PRO A 17 -8.80 -13.60 11.82
CA PRO A 17 -8.66 -13.73 10.39
C PRO A 17 -10.02 -14.02 9.75
N ALA A 18 -10.22 -13.58 8.50
CA ALA A 18 -11.51 -13.67 7.79
C ALA A 18 -12.17 -15.08 7.85
N ARG A 19 -11.38 -16.15 7.80
CA ARG A 19 -11.88 -17.54 7.89
C ARG A 19 -12.45 -17.92 9.25
N GLU A 20 -11.90 -17.36 10.32
CA GLU A 20 -12.35 -17.65 11.69
C GLU A 20 -13.57 -16.81 12.07
N ARG A 21 -13.74 -15.63 11.47
CA ARG A 21 -14.92 -14.77 11.65
C ARG A 21 -16.23 -15.46 11.24
N GLU A 22 -16.22 -16.24 10.16
CA GLU A 22 -17.39 -16.98 9.67
C GLU A 22 -17.82 -18.11 10.61
N THR A 23 -16.90 -18.59 11.46
CA THR A 23 -17.12 -19.70 12.40
C THR A 23 -17.36 -19.24 13.84
N ASP A 24 -17.30 -17.93 14.10
CA ASP A 24 -17.52 -17.37 15.44
C ASP A 24 -19.03 -17.16 15.71
N ASP A 25 -19.60 -17.98 16.59
CA ASP A 25 -21.02 -17.96 16.94
C ASP A 25 -21.47 -16.63 17.59
N VAL A 26 -20.58 -15.97 18.33
CA VAL A 26 -20.89 -14.70 19.03
C VAL A 26 -20.93 -13.57 18.01
N LEU A 27 -19.94 -13.54 17.12
CA LEU A 27 -19.86 -12.55 16.04
C LEU A 27 -21.04 -12.71 15.09
N SER A 28 -21.27 -13.92 14.57
CA SER A 28 -22.36 -14.19 13.61
C SER A 28 -23.73 -13.81 14.17
N SER A 29 -24.03 -14.13 15.43
CA SER A 29 -25.28 -13.72 16.07
C SER A 29 -25.41 -12.19 16.15
N HIS A 30 -24.35 -11.47 16.54
CA HIS A 30 -24.40 -10.02 16.66
C HIS A 30 -24.50 -9.31 15.29
N LEU A 31 -23.82 -9.82 14.26
CA LEU A 31 -23.86 -9.25 12.91
C LEU A 31 -25.25 -9.33 12.27
N MET A 32 -26.06 -10.33 12.64
CA MET A 32 -27.45 -10.46 12.18
C MET A 32 -28.36 -9.37 12.77
N ASP A 33 -28.06 -8.94 14.01
CA ASP A 33 -28.86 -7.95 14.74
C ASP A 33 -28.31 -6.51 14.61
N CYS A 34 -27.06 -6.34 14.17
CA CYS A 34 -26.37 -5.06 14.09
C CYS A 34 -25.87 -4.71 12.67
N PRO A 35 -26.59 -3.85 11.91
CA PRO A 35 -26.22 -3.50 10.55
C PRO A 35 -24.90 -2.70 10.47
N GLU A 36 -24.56 -1.95 11.52
CA GLU A 36 -23.31 -1.17 11.56
C GLU A 36 -22.08 -2.08 11.74
N CYS A 37 -22.18 -3.10 12.60
CA CYS A 37 -21.12 -4.10 12.74
C CYS A 37 -21.05 -5.01 11.49
N HIS A 38 -22.18 -5.27 10.83
CA HIS A 38 -22.22 -6.00 9.56
C HIS A 38 -21.42 -5.28 8.46
N LYS A 39 -21.68 -3.99 8.25
CA LYS A 39 -20.92 -3.17 7.29
C LYS A 39 -19.43 -3.14 7.62
N TYR A 40 -19.08 -3.02 8.89
CA TYR A 40 -17.69 -3.04 9.33
C TYR A 40 -17.00 -4.38 9.01
N ALA A 41 -17.67 -5.51 9.27
CA ALA A 41 -17.16 -6.84 8.92
C ALA A 41 -16.98 -7.02 7.40
N GLU A 42 -17.92 -6.51 6.59
CA GLU A 42 -17.82 -6.52 5.13
C GLU A 42 -16.62 -5.70 4.63
N PHE A 43 -16.43 -4.50 5.19
CA PHE A 43 -15.29 -3.63 4.89
C PHE A 43 -13.97 -4.33 5.20
N GLN A 44 -13.84 -4.92 6.40
CA GLN A 44 -12.62 -5.63 6.79
C GLN A 44 -12.33 -6.83 5.87
N ASN A 45 -13.38 -7.56 5.47
CA ASN A 45 -13.23 -8.69 4.54
C ASN A 45 -12.82 -8.23 3.13
N SER A 46 -13.31 -7.08 2.64
CA SER A 46 -12.86 -6.51 1.36
C SER A 46 -11.41 -6.04 1.44
N PHE A 47 -11.04 -5.40 2.55
CA PHE A 47 -9.68 -4.93 2.80
C PHE A 47 -8.69 -6.12 2.83
N ASP A 48 -8.99 -7.17 3.61
CA ASP A 48 -8.17 -8.39 3.67
C ASP A 48 -8.01 -9.04 2.27
N ARG A 49 -9.05 -8.96 1.42
CA ARG A 49 -9.01 -9.50 0.06
C ARG A 49 -8.13 -8.68 -0.88
N GLN A 50 -8.14 -7.35 -0.77
CA GLN A 50 -7.29 -6.45 -1.54
C GLN A 50 -5.82 -6.54 -1.14
N LEU A 51 -5.56 -6.73 0.15
CA LEU A 51 -4.21 -6.79 0.70
C LEU A 51 -3.51 -8.14 0.40
N ARG A 52 -4.27 -9.23 0.28
CA ARG A 52 -3.75 -10.56 -0.02
C ARG A 52 -2.88 -10.65 -1.28
N PRO A 53 -3.28 -10.16 -2.47
CA PRO A 53 -2.44 -10.19 -3.66
C PRO A 53 -1.16 -9.35 -3.50
N GLN A 54 -1.23 -8.20 -2.84
CA GLN A 54 -0.07 -7.33 -2.61
C GLN A 54 0.97 -7.98 -1.68
N LEU A 55 0.54 -8.73 -0.66
CA LEU A 55 1.45 -9.48 0.22
C LEU A 55 2.05 -10.74 -0.44
N LEU A 56 1.50 -11.21 -1.56
CA LEU A 56 1.98 -12.41 -2.25
C LEU A 56 3.10 -12.12 -3.27
N GLU A 57 3.50 -10.86 -3.45
CA GLU A 57 4.63 -10.45 -4.29
C GLU A 57 6.01 -10.68 -3.63
N VAL A 58 6.09 -11.57 -2.64
CA VAL A 58 7.38 -12.03 -2.13
C VAL A 58 7.93 -13.05 -3.13
N ALA A 59 9.03 -12.69 -3.79
CA ALA A 59 9.72 -13.57 -4.73
C ALA A 59 10.05 -14.92 -4.06
N ILE A 60 9.40 -15.98 -4.53
CA ILE A 60 9.69 -17.34 -4.07
C ILE A 60 11.05 -17.73 -4.64
N PRO A 61 12.04 -18.11 -3.80
CA PRO A 61 13.35 -18.53 -4.29
C PRO A 61 13.22 -19.68 -5.30
N GLU A 62 13.95 -19.59 -6.40
CA GLU A 62 14.04 -20.69 -7.38
C GLU A 62 14.45 -21.99 -6.67
N GLY A 63 13.70 -23.07 -6.90
CA GLY A 63 13.94 -24.38 -6.28
C GLY A 63 13.18 -24.66 -4.97
N LEU A 64 12.57 -23.67 -4.31
CA LEU A 64 11.77 -23.93 -3.09
C LEU A 64 10.57 -24.86 -3.38
N LYS A 65 9.92 -24.66 -4.54
CA LYS A 65 8.80 -25.49 -4.98
C LYS A 65 9.22 -26.95 -5.20
N GLU A 66 10.40 -27.19 -5.77
CA GLU A 66 10.94 -28.53 -5.98
C GLU A 66 11.34 -29.19 -4.66
N GLN A 67 11.92 -28.44 -3.73
CA GLN A 67 12.22 -28.94 -2.38
C GLN A 67 10.96 -29.32 -1.61
N ILE A 68 9.90 -28.49 -1.67
CA ILE A 68 8.61 -28.80 -1.04
C ILE A 68 8.01 -30.06 -1.67
N LEU A 69 7.98 -30.14 -3.00
CA LEU A 69 7.46 -31.32 -3.71
C LEU A 69 8.24 -32.59 -3.38
N GLN A 70 9.57 -32.52 -3.26
CA GLN A 70 10.41 -33.65 -2.85
C GLN A 70 10.13 -34.07 -1.40
N SER A 71 9.91 -33.11 -0.49
CA SER A 71 9.59 -33.39 0.90
C SER A 71 8.18 -34.00 1.08
N THR A 72 7.21 -33.58 0.26
CA THR A 72 5.86 -34.15 0.29
C THR A 72 5.79 -35.52 -0.39
N SER A 73 6.55 -35.75 -1.48
CA SER A 73 6.65 -37.09 -2.07
C SER A 73 7.35 -38.10 -1.15
N ALA A 74 8.26 -37.64 -0.29
CA ALA A 74 8.88 -38.47 0.73
C ALA A 74 7.91 -38.82 1.89
N LEU A 75 6.80 -38.09 2.02
CA LEU A 75 5.76 -38.36 3.02
C LEU A 75 4.66 -39.29 2.47
N ASP A 76 4.41 -39.29 1.16
CA ASP A 76 3.47 -40.23 0.51
C ASP A 76 4.02 -41.68 0.42
N ASP A 77 5.34 -41.89 0.55
CA ASP A 77 5.95 -43.23 0.65
C ASP A 77 5.90 -43.84 2.07
N CYS A 78 5.30 -43.14 3.05
CA CYS A 78 4.95 -43.72 4.34
C CYS A 78 3.54 -44.34 4.29
N ASP A 79 3.33 -45.27 3.35
CA ASP A 79 2.08 -46.02 3.27
C ASP A 79 1.98 -47.00 4.44
N LEU A 80 0.82 -46.94 5.06
CA LEU A 80 0.38 -47.66 6.23
C LEU A 80 0.23 -49.14 5.85
N SER A 81 1.20 -49.98 6.23
CA SER A 81 0.92 -51.40 6.40
C SER A 81 0.60 -51.68 7.86
N GLU A 82 -0.70 -51.82 8.13
CA GLU A 82 -1.27 -52.31 9.37
C GLU A 82 -0.60 -53.64 9.77
N SER A 83 0.04 -53.64 10.93
CA SER A 83 0.24 -54.86 11.71
C SER A 83 0.05 -54.52 13.19
N GLU A 84 -1.18 -54.75 13.67
CA GLU A 84 -1.40 -55.04 15.07
C GLU A 84 -0.73 -56.38 15.38
N ASP A 85 0.44 -56.35 16.01
CA ASP A 85 0.79 -57.38 16.98
C ASP A 85 1.77 -56.83 18.01
N SER A 86 1.38 -57.02 19.26
CA SER A 86 2.06 -56.59 20.45
C SER A 86 3.42 -57.28 20.66
N VAL A 87 4.28 -56.62 21.43
CA VAL A 87 5.42 -57.16 22.22
C VAL A 87 6.79 -57.23 21.50
N GLN A 88 7.72 -56.30 21.81
CA GLN A 88 8.85 -56.45 22.75
C GLN A 88 10.05 -55.53 22.40
N ASN A 89 10.56 -54.84 23.44
CA ASN A 89 11.96 -54.46 23.70
C ASN A 89 12.89 -54.04 22.54
N ALA A 90 13.38 -52.80 22.61
CA ALA A 90 14.82 -52.51 22.53
C ALA A 90 15.08 -51.03 22.88
N GLU A 91 15.55 -50.80 24.11
CA GLU A 91 16.33 -49.62 24.48
C GLU A 91 17.70 -49.76 23.78
N VAL A 92 18.03 -48.89 22.82
CA VAL A 92 19.37 -48.85 22.20
C VAL A 92 19.80 -47.39 22.02
N GLU A 93 20.95 -47.11 22.62
CA GLU A 93 21.74 -45.89 22.56
C GLU A 93 21.95 -45.38 21.12
N ALA A 94 21.85 -44.06 20.96
CA ALA A 94 22.24 -43.37 19.74
C ALA A 94 23.78 -43.39 19.58
N GLU A 95 24.31 -44.39 18.88
CA GLU A 95 25.71 -44.43 18.48
C GLU A 95 25.93 -43.68 17.15
N LEU A 96 26.76 -42.64 17.21
CA LEU A 96 27.26 -41.88 16.07
C LEU A 96 28.05 -42.77 15.10
N VAL A 97 27.52 -43.03 13.90
CA VAL A 97 28.30 -43.60 12.80
C VAL A 97 29.07 -42.49 12.08
N ARG A 98 30.39 -42.48 12.28
CA ARG A 98 31.37 -41.60 11.62
C ARG A 98 31.56 -41.98 10.15
N PRO A 99 31.77 -41.02 9.23
CA PRO A 99 32.31 -41.35 7.90
C PRO A 99 33.80 -41.71 8.00
N ALA A 100 34.19 -42.74 7.25
CA ALA A 100 35.54 -43.27 7.20
C ALA A 100 36.58 -42.23 6.75
N THR A 101 37.65 -42.11 7.51
CA THR A 101 38.82 -41.30 7.18
C THR A 101 39.64 -41.96 6.06
N VAL A 102 39.59 -41.41 4.85
CA VAL A 102 40.61 -41.65 3.81
C VAL A 102 41.67 -40.55 3.93
N ARG A 103 42.88 -40.93 4.35
CA ARG A 103 44.06 -40.07 4.33
C ARG A 103 44.59 -39.98 2.89
N GLN A 104 44.47 -38.82 2.24
CA GLN A 104 45.40 -38.47 1.17
C GLN A 104 45.56 -36.94 1.00
N HIS A 105 46.82 -36.52 1.20
CA HIS A 105 47.46 -35.25 0.82
C HIS A 105 46.92 -33.89 1.31
N GLN A 106 47.60 -33.40 2.34
CA GLN A 106 47.89 -31.98 2.58
C GLN A 106 48.41 -31.28 1.31
N ARG A 107 47.73 -30.23 0.88
CA ARG A 107 48.24 -28.88 0.55
C ARG A 107 47.15 -28.10 -0.18
N GLY A 108 46.49 -27.14 0.48
CA GLY A 108 45.62 -26.20 -0.24
C GLY A 108 44.48 -25.52 0.51
N SER A 109 44.25 -25.80 1.81
CA SER A 109 43.03 -25.33 2.48
C SER A 109 43.18 -24.07 3.36
N SER A 110 44.35 -23.42 3.37
CA SER A 110 44.52 -22.18 4.15
C SER A 110 44.02 -20.93 3.43
N LEU A 111 43.92 -20.91 2.10
CA LEU A 111 43.43 -19.73 1.36
C LEU A 111 41.90 -19.59 1.41
N LEU A 112 41.16 -20.70 1.44
CA LEU A 112 39.69 -20.66 1.38
C LEU A 112 39.03 -20.11 2.65
N LYS A 113 39.64 -20.33 3.82
CA LYS A 113 39.10 -19.84 5.11
C LYS A 113 39.19 -18.32 5.26
N TRP A 114 40.16 -17.67 4.61
CA TRP A 114 40.29 -16.21 4.61
C TRP A 114 39.34 -15.54 3.62
N VAL A 115 39.01 -16.20 2.51
CA VAL A 115 38.03 -15.68 1.54
C VAL A 115 36.61 -15.66 2.14
N ILE A 116 36.22 -16.72 2.86
CA ILE A 116 34.88 -16.81 3.47
C ILE A 116 34.70 -15.82 4.64
N ALA A 117 35.75 -15.57 5.43
CA ALA A 117 35.70 -14.54 6.47
C ALA A 117 35.69 -13.12 5.86
N GLY A 118 36.42 -12.89 4.76
CA GLY A 118 36.44 -11.60 4.07
C GLY A 118 35.11 -11.26 3.38
N THR A 119 34.44 -12.23 2.76
CA THR A 119 33.13 -12.02 2.14
C THR A 119 32.03 -11.78 3.16
N ALA A 120 32.05 -12.47 4.31
CA ALA A 120 31.08 -12.24 5.38
C ALA A 120 31.22 -10.85 6.03
N VAL A 121 32.45 -10.36 6.19
CA VAL A 121 32.69 -9.01 6.73
C VAL A 121 32.32 -7.94 5.68
N ALA A 122 32.63 -8.16 4.39
CA ALA A 122 32.24 -7.24 3.33
C ALA A 122 30.71 -7.17 3.14
N SER A 123 29.99 -8.28 3.23
CA SER A 123 28.53 -8.28 3.13
C SER A 123 27.87 -7.59 4.31
N VAL A 124 28.40 -7.76 5.54
CA VAL A 124 27.92 -7.02 6.71
C VAL A 124 28.18 -5.52 6.58
N ILE A 125 29.33 -5.11 6.03
CA ILE A 125 29.64 -3.69 5.78
C ILE A 125 28.74 -3.11 4.68
N VAL A 126 28.42 -3.84 3.62
CA VAL A 126 27.50 -3.39 2.56
C VAL A 126 26.07 -3.27 3.09
N VAL A 127 25.58 -4.24 3.87
CA VAL A 127 24.25 -4.19 4.50
C VAL A 127 24.18 -3.05 5.53
N MET A 128 25.23 -2.84 6.32
CA MET A 128 25.29 -1.69 7.24
C MET A 128 25.40 -0.36 6.48
N MET A 129 26.13 -0.28 5.38
CA MET A 129 26.20 0.94 4.56
C MET A 129 24.86 1.26 3.90
N PHE A 130 24.09 0.27 3.44
CA PHE A 130 22.75 0.49 2.89
C PHE A 130 21.72 0.95 3.95
N GLN A 131 21.91 0.61 5.22
CA GLN A 131 21.07 1.11 6.32
C GLN A 131 21.52 2.46 6.88
N TRP A 132 22.72 2.93 6.53
CA TRP A 132 23.33 4.15 7.08
C TRP A 132 23.68 5.21 6.05
N THR A 133 23.48 4.95 4.75
CA THR A 133 23.30 6.04 3.80
C THR A 133 22.02 6.74 4.20
N PRO A 134 22.05 7.99 4.74
CA PRO A 134 20.84 8.80 4.73
C PRO A 134 20.32 8.73 3.31
N ALA A 135 19.01 8.46 3.15
CA ALA A 135 18.36 8.55 1.86
C ALA A 135 18.94 9.79 1.18
N ASP A 136 19.53 9.60 -0.01
CA ASP A 136 19.96 10.70 -0.87
C ASP A 136 18.84 11.74 -0.76
N PRO A 137 19.10 13.01 -0.41
CA PRO A 137 18.04 13.96 -0.17
C PRO A 137 17.19 13.95 -1.44
N GLN A 138 16.03 13.27 -1.38
CA GLN A 138 15.10 13.18 -2.48
C GLN A 138 14.97 14.64 -2.92
N GLN A 139 15.32 14.91 -4.18
CA GLN A 139 15.08 16.23 -4.73
C GLN A 139 13.58 16.41 -4.64
N ARG A 140 13.12 17.07 -3.57
CA ARG A 140 11.71 17.38 -3.36
C ARG A 140 11.28 18.12 -4.61
N LEU A 141 10.35 17.53 -5.33
CA LEU A 141 9.79 18.15 -6.51
C LEU A 141 9.22 19.51 -6.06
N THR A 142 9.61 20.60 -6.72
CA THR A 142 9.07 21.91 -6.33
C THR A 142 7.61 21.98 -6.77
N TYR A 143 6.80 22.76 -6.04
CA TYR A 143 5.39 22.93 -6.39
C TYR A 143 5.20 23.40 -7.84
N ASP A 144 6.00 24.35 -8.30
CA ASP A 144 5.92 24.85 -9.67
C ASP A 144 6.27 23.77 -10.71
N ALA A 145 7.27 22.91 -10.43
CA ALA A 145 7.62 21.81 -11.32
C ALA A 145 6.52 20.75 -11.38
N ALA A 146 5.93 20.40 -10.21
CA ALA A 146 4.80 19.48 -10.12
C ALA A 146 3.59 20.01 -10.90
N LYS A 147 3.26 21.30 -10.72
CA LYS A 147 2.18 21.97 -11.42
C LYS A 147 2.40 21.98 -12.93
N ASP A 148 3.60 22.32 -13.39
CA ASP A 148 3.91 22.36 -14.83
C ASP A 148 3.85 20.96 -15.45
N LEU A 149 4.30 19.93 -14.73
CA LEU A 149 4.17 18.52 -15.14
C LEU A 149 2.70 18.10 -15.24
N LEU A 150 1.89 18.42 -14.23
CA LEU A 150 0.45 18.16 -14.24
C LEU A 150 -0.22 18.80 -15.45
N LEU A 151 -0.02 20.11 -15.64
CA LEU A 151 -0.64 20.83 -16.75
C LEU A 151 -0.20 20.28 -18.11
N ALA A 152 1.07 19.87 -18.26
CA ALA A 152 1.54 19.23 -19.48
C ALA A 152 0.88 17.86 -19.70
N GLN A 153 0.82 17.01 -18.68
CA GLN A 153 0.15 15.70 -18.77
C GLN A 153 -1.33 15.85 -19.11
N PHE A 154 -2.05 16.78 -18.47
CA PHE A 154 -3.46 17.04 -18.74
C PHE A 154 -3.74 17.58 -20.13
N GLN A 155 -2.82 18.33 -20.74
CA GLN A 155 -2.97 18.80 -22.12
C GLN A 155 -2.82 17.68 -23.14
N GLU A 156 -2.07 16.63 -22.80
CA GLU A 156 -1.80 15.50 -23.68
C GLU A 156 -2.74 14.31 -23.43
N MET A 157 -3.38 14.26 -22.25
CA MET A 157 -4.21 13.15 -21.82
C MET A 157 -5.51 13.05 -22.63
N SER A 158 -5.71 11.88 -23.23
CA SER A 158 -6.95 11.53 -23.91
C SER A 158 -8.01 11.02 -22.93
N PRO A 159 -9.31 11.10 -23.29
CA PRO A 159 -10.38 10.52 -22.47
C PRO A 159 -10.21 9.03 -22.18
N GLU A 160 -9.56 8.28 -23.08
CA GLU A 160 -9.30 6.84 -22.88
C GLU A 160 -8.19 6.57 -21.84
N GLU A 161 -7.25 7.50 -21.67
CA GLU A 161 -6.22 7.42 -20.66
C GLU A 161 -6.76 7.78 -19.28
N TRP A 162 -7.71 8.72 -19.22
CA TRP A 162 -8.47 9.05 -18.02
C TRP A 162 -9.16 7.82 -17.42
N ASP A 163 -9.88 7.06 -18.25
CA ASP A 163 -10.59 5.85 -17.84
C ASP A 163 -9.66 4.71 -17.39
N ARG A 164 -8.34 4.83 -17.65
CA ARG A 164 -7.31 3.84 -17.26
C ARG A 164 -6.58 4.21 -15.98
N LEU A 165 -6.81 5.41 -15.44
CA LEU A 165 -6.20 5.80 -14.17
C LEU A 165 -6.69 4.87 -13.07
N SER A 166 -5.77 4.48 -12.18
CA SER A 166 -6.11 3.60 -11.08
C SER A 166 -6.98 4.35 -10.07
N PRO A 167 -7.92 3.68 -9.39
CA PRO A 167 -8.57 4.29 -8.23
C PRO A 167 -7.49 4.77 -7.26
N PHE A 168 -7.70 5.94 -6.69
CA PHE A 168 -6.75 6.52 -5.74
C PHE A 168 -6.81 5.72 -4.43
N ASP A 169 -5.82 4.85 -4.23
CA ASP A 169 -5.79 3.85 -3.14
C ASP A 169 -5.08 4.37 -1.88
N GLN A 170 -4.47 5.57 -1.91
CA GLN A 170 -4.04 6.22 -0.68
C GLN A 170 -5.27 6.55 0.15
N SER A 171 -5.19 6.35 1.47
CA SER A 171 -6.27 6.53 2.45
C SER A 171 -6.82 7.96 2.48
N PHE A 172 -7.52 8.35 1.43
CA PHE A 172 -8.17 9.64 1.21
C PHE A 172 -9.67 9.51 1.45
N GLU A 173 -10.02 8.89 2.57
CA GLU A 173 -11.24 9.28 3.29
C GLU A 173 -11.28 10.81 3.51
N THR A 174 -10.14 11.50 3.40
CA THR A 174 -9.93 12.93 3.58
C THR A 174 -10.51 13.88 2.52
N LEU A 175 -10.81 13.55 1.26
CA LEU A 175 -11.44 14.59 0.39
C LEU A 175 -12.86 14.94 0.87
N GLY A 176 -13.64 13.91 1.24
CA GLY A 176 -14.96 14.08 1.85
C GLY A 176 -14.94 14.51 3.32
N ILE A 177 -13.86 14.22 4.06
CA ILE A 177 -13.71 14.52 5.49
C ILE A 177 -13.01 15.86 5.76
N VAL A 178 -12.06 16.29 4.91
CA VAL A 178 -11.24 17.51 5.07
C VAL A 178 -11.92 18.72 4.46
N ASP A 179 -12.64 18.54 3.35
CA ASP A 179 -13.42 19.63 2.76
C ASP A 179 -14.80 19.14 2.26
N PRO A 180 -15.81 19.12 3.16
CA PRO A 180 -17.16 18.69 2.81
C PRO A 180 -17.76 19.51 1.66
N GLN A 181 -17.35 20.77 1.50
CA GLN A 181 -17.88 21.62 0.42
C GLN A 181 -17.38 21.14 -0.94
N LEU A 182 -16.10 20.73 -1.04
CA LEU A 182 -15.55 20.16 -2.27
C LEU A 182 -16.20 18.82 -2.61
N SER A 183 -16.55 18.01 -1.60
CA SER A 183 -17.25 16.73 -1.82
C SER A 183 -18.59 16.88 -2.55
N GLU A 184 -19.30 18.00 -2.34
CA GLU A 184 -20.54 18.31 -3.05
C GLU A 184 -20.31 18.69 -4.52
N TRP A 185 -19.09 19.08 -4.87
CA TRP A 185 -18.73 19.56 -6.20
C TRP A 185 -18.13 18.45 -7.06
N THR A 186 -17.50 17.47 -6.44
CA THR A 186 -16.94 16.30 -7.11
C THR A 186 -18.03 15.35 -7.60
N ARG A 187 -17.93 14.88 -8.85
CA ARG A 187 -18.92 13.96 -9.45
C ARG A 187 -18.36 12.61 -9.83
N SER A 188 -17.06 12.51 -10.07
CA SER A 188 -16.40 11.26 -10.40
C SER A 188 -15.82 10.61 -9.15
N GLU A 189 -15.52 9.32 -9.25
CA GLU A 189 -14.57 8.70 -8.33
C GLU A 189 -13.22 9.40 -8.44
N THR A 190 -12.47 9.42 -7.34
CA THR A 190 -11.14 10.01 -7.31
C THR A 190 -10.14 8.99 -7.83
N VAL A 191 -9.35 9.40 -8.81
CA VAL A 191 -8.31 8.56 -9.44
C VAL A 191 -6.93 9.07 -9.07
N GLY A 192 -5.98 8.15 -8.97
CA GLY A 192 -4.59 8.43 -8.61
C GLY A 192 -3.72 8.64 -9.84
N MET A 193 -2.79 9.58 -9.74
CA MET A 193 -1.75 9.80 -10.76
C MET A 193 -0.42 10.09 -10.09
N SER A 194 0.62 9.34 -10.45
CA SER A 194 1.99 9.61 -10.00
C SER A 194 2.60 10.73 -10.85
N LEU A 195 3.17 11.73 -10.18
CA LEU A 195 3.86 12.85 -10.84
C LEU A 195 5.23 12.46 -11.40
N ASP A 196 5.90 11.53 -10.72
CA ASP A 196 7.21 11.00 -11.09
C ASP A 196 7.33 9.51 -10.71
N ASP A 197 8.55 8.97 -10.77
CA ASP A 197 8.84 7.58 -10.41
C ASP A 197 8.74 7.34 -8.88
N ASP A 198 8.47 8.37 -8.07
CA ASP A 198 8.31 8.27 -6.63
C ASP A 198 6.84 8.04 -6.26
N PRO A 199 6.48 6.92 -5.62
CA PRO A 199 5.10 6.67 -5.18
C PRO A 199 4.61 7.68 -4.13
N GLN A 200 5.50 8.47 -3.53
CA GLN A 200 5.11 9.53 -2.57
C GLN A 200 4.51 10.75 -3.27
N HIS A 201 4.80 11.00 -4.55
CA HIS A 201 4.24 12.14 -5.28
C HIS A 201 2.96 11.75 -6.05
N GLU A 202 2.06 11.05 -5.38
CA GLU A 202 0.76 10.68 -5.95
C GLU A 202 -0.25 11.80 -5.74
N VAL A 203 -0.95 12.19 -6.80
CA VAL A 203 -2.02 13.18 -6.73
C VAL A 203 -3.39 12.52 -6.89
N ALA A 204 -4.36 13.06 -6.17
CA ALA A 204 -5.76 12.71 -6.28
C ALA A 204 -6.41 13.59 -7.34
N ILE A 205 -7.17 13.01 -8.26
CA ILE A 205 -7.77 13.71 -9.38
C ILE A 205 -9.25 13.34 -9.47
N CYS A 206 -10.10 14.35 -9.69
CA CYS A 206 -11.52 14.13 -9.91
C CYS A 206 -12.15 15.20 -10.80
N GLU A 207 -13.24 14.84 -11.47
CA GLU A 207 -14.08 15.80 -12.16
C GLU A 207 -14.93 16.57 -11.14
N PHE A 208 -14.93 17.89 -11.27
CA PHE A 208 -15.81 18.75 -10.47
C PHE A 208 -16.84 19.44 -11.35
N ARG A 209 -18.02 19.66 -10.77
CA ARG A 209 -19.08 20.48 -11.34
C ARG A 209 -19.83 21.21 -10.24
N PHE A 210 -19.73 22.53 -10.26
CA PHE A 210 -20.43 23.38 -9.30
C PHE A 210 -21.20 24.47 -10.05
N ARG A 211 -22.53 24.45 -9.93
CA ARG A 211 -23.44 25.38 -10.64
C ARG A 211 -23.13 25.48 -12.15
N GLN A 212 -22.44 26.54 -12.57
CA GLN A 212 -22.06 26.84 -13.95
C GLN A 212 -20.61 26.50 -14.28
N TRP A 213 -19.81 26.11 -13.28
CA TRP A 213 -18.41 25.75 -13.43
C TRP A 213 -18.24 24.25 -13.56
N SER A 214 -17.29 23.85 -14.40
CA SER A 214 -16.83 22.48 -14.50
C SER A 214 -15.37 22.41 -14.88
N GLY A 215 -14.76 21.28 -14.57
CA GLY A 215 -13.41 20.94 -14.99
C GLY A 215 -12.83 19.88 -14.08
N VAL A 216 -11.53 19.97 -13.81
CA VAL A 216 -10.79 18.99 -13.05
C VAL A 216 -10.26 19.60 -11.76
N LEU A 217 -10.44 18.88 -10.65
CA LEU A 217 -9.86 19.18 -9.36
C LEU A 217 -8.76 18.17 -9.05
N ILE A 218 -7.60 18.68 -8.71
CA ILE A 218 -6.40 17.93 -8.33
C ILE A 218 -6.08 18.27 -6.89
N THR A 219 -5.82 17.26 -6.06
CA THR A 219 -5.55 17.38 -4.63
C THR A 219 -4.30 16.60 -4.25
N PHE A 220 -3.45 17.17 -3.41
CA PHE A 220 -2.25 16.50 -2.91
C PHE A 220 -1.78 17.12 -1.60
N SER A 221 -0.83 16.45 -0.93
CA SER A 221 -0.32 16.90 0.36
C SER A 221 0.58 18.13 0.21
N ALA A 222 0.32 19.18 0.98
CA ALA A 222 1.07 20.43 0.85
C ALA A 222 2.45 20.40 1.52
N ASP A 223 2.74 19.39 2.36
CA ASP A 223 4.02 19.20 3.05
C ASP A 223 5.08 18.49 2.17
N GLU A 224 4.65 17.82 1.11
CA GLU A 224 5.50 17.19 0.10
C GLU A 224 6.18 18.23 -0.80
N PHE A 225 5.55 19.39 -1.00
CA PHE A 225 6.01 20.41 -1.93
C PHE A 225 6.41 21.71 -1.22
N ASP A 226 7.61 22.20 -1.53
CA ASP A 226 8.01 23.54 -1.09
C ASP A 226 7.38 24.62 -1.99
N GLY A 227 6.87 25.69 -1.38
CA GLY A 227 6.40 26.88 -2.10
C GLY A 227 4.93 26.85 -2.57
N VAL A 228 4.10 25.97 -2.00
CA VAL A 228 2.65 25.96 -2.28
C VAL A 228 2.03 27.32 -1.96
N PRO A 229 1.40 28.01 -2.93
CA PRO A 229 0.78 29.31 -2.70
C PRO A 229 -0.46 29.16 -1.81
N GLU A 230 -0.69 30.12 -0.90
CA GLU A 230 -1.95 30.18 -0.14
C GLU A 230 -3.15 30.26 -1.09
N GLN A 231 -3.01 31.09 -2.13
CA GLN A 231 -4.01 31.29 -3.16
C GLN A 231 -3.38 31.92 -4.40
N SER A 232 -3.69 31.39 -5.58
CA SER A 232 -3.32 32.03 -6.84
C SER A 232 -4.26 31.66 -8.00
N TYR A 233 -4.27 32.50 -9.02
CA TYR A 233 -5.03 32.29 -10.24
C TYR A 233 -4.15 32.62 -11.46
N SER A 234 -4.27 31.80 -12.50
CA SER A 234 -3.66 32.06 -13.81
C SER A 234 -4.67 31.86 -14.93
N ALA A 235 -4.70 32.82 -15.86
CA ALA A 235 -5.54 32.80 -17.07
C ALA A 235 -4.78 32.38 -18.33
N SER A 236 -3.47 32.13 -18.25
CA SER A 236 -2.63 31.92 -19.43
C SER A 236 -2.77 30.50 -19.96
N GLY A 237 -3.51 30.33 -21.06
CA GLY A 237 -3.75 29.02 -21.69
C GLY A 237 -5.01 28.36 -21.14
N GLN A 238 -4.92 27.76 -19.95
CA GLN A 238 -6.05 27.21 -19.20
C GLN A 238 -6.34 28.10 -17.98
N SER A 239 -7.62 28.18 -17.58
CA SER A 239 -8.00 28.90 -16.36
C SER A 239 -7.68 28.02 -15.16
N VAL A 240 -6.55 28.27 -14.51
CA VAL A 240 -6.05 27.46 -13.39
C VAL A 240 -6.21 28.22 -12.09
N LEU A 241 -6.84 27.58 -11.13
CA LEU A 241 -7.06 28.07 -9.78
C LEU A 241 -6.29 27.22 -8.77
N GLN A 242 -5.63 27.85 -7.81
CA GLN A 242 -4.79 27.16 -6.83
C GLN A 242 -5.04 27.74 -5.44
N TRP A 243 -5.20 26.88 -4.44
CA TRP A 243 -5.35 27.31 -3.04
C TRP A 243 -4.93 26.21 -2.08
N ARG A 244 -4.65 26.58 -0.82
CA ARG A 244 -4.45 25.62 0.28
C ARG A 244 -5.73 25.40 1.06
N SER A 245 -5.86 24.22 1.66
CA SER A 245 -6.93 23.96 2.63
C SER A 245 -6.82 24.90 3.84
N PRO A 246 -7.92 25.16 4.58
CA PRO A 246 -7.89 25.98 5.78
C PRO A 246 -6.91 25.48 6.86
N GLY A 247 -6.68 24.16 6.92
CA GLY A 247 -5.67 23.54 7.81
C GLY A 247 -4.23 23.65 7.30
N GLY A 248 -4.04 23.99 6.02
CA GLY A 248 -2.74 24.08 5.36
C GLY A 248 -2.17 22.73 4.91
N ASP A 249 -2.82 21.62 5.25
CA ASP A 249 -2.33 20.26 4.99
C ASP A 249 -2.46 19.84 3.53
N LEU A 250 -3.43 20.40 2.80
CA LEU A 250 -3.70 20.05 1.40
C LEU A 250 -3.51 21.25 0.48
N ALA A 251 -3.08 20.95 -0.73
CA ALA A 251 -3.03 21.87 -1.86
C ALA A 251 -4.07 21.43 -2.90
N TYR A 252 -4.77 22.40 -3.45
CA TYR A 252 -5.76 22.19 -4.50
C TYR A 252 -5.33 22.92 -5.76
N VAL A 253 -5.39 22.22 -6.89
CA VAL A 253 -5.21 22.77 -8.23
C VAL A 253 -6.46 22.43 -9.03
N CYS A 254 -7.19 23.46 -9.46
CA CYS A 254 -8.43 23.33 -10.20
C CYS A 254 -8.25 23.90 -11.61
N ILE A 255 -8.42 23.05 -12.61
CA ILE A 255 -8.42 23.41 -14.02
C ILE A 255 -9.87 23.64 -14.43
N VAL A 256 -10.22 24.90 -14.69
CA VAL A 256 -11.58 25.32 -15.03
C VAL A 256 -11.76 25.29 -16.55
N GLU A 257 -12.64 24.43 -17.02
CA GLU A 257 -12.98 24.28 -18.44
C GLU A 257 -14.19 25.13 -18.84
N GLN A 258 -15.16 25.27 -17.93
CA GLN A 258 -16.36 26.09 -18.12
C GLN A 258 -16.54 27.06 -16.96
N GLY A 259 -16.93 28.30 -17.28
CA GLY A 259 -17.09 29.40 -16.33
C GLY A 259 -15.80 30.20 -16.09
N SER A 260 -15.88 31.23 -15.24
CA SER A 260 -14.73 32.07 -14.88
C SER A 260 -14.06 31.54 -13.61
N ALA A 261 -12.76 31.22 -13.67
CA ALA A 261 -12.00 30.80 -12.49
C ALA A 261 -11.87 31.91 -11.43
N GLU A 262 -11.83 33.18 -11.84
CA GLU A 262 -11.82 34.33 -10.93
C GLU A 262 -13.14 34.43 -10.13
N GLU A 263 -14.27 34.22 -10.80
CA GLU A 263 -15.58 34.20 -10.14
C GLU A 263 -15.71 32.98 -9.23
N LEU A 264 -15.23 31.82 -9.68
CA LEU A 264 -15.22 30.60 -8.87
C LEU A 264 -14.39 30.78 -7.60
N LEU A 265 -13.22 31.42 -7.71
CA LEU A 265 -12.37 31.75 -6.57
C LEU A 265 -13.08 32.63 -5.54
N THR A 266 -13.82 33.63 -6.03
CA THR A 266 -14.57 34.54 -5.17
C THR A 266 -15.70 33.81 -4.45
N GLU A 267 -16.37 32.88 -5.13
CA GLU A 267 -17.45 32.06 -4.57
C GLU A 267 -16.93 31.02 -3.57
N ILE A 268 -15.79 30.38 -3.86
CA ILE A 268 -15.04 29.50 -2.94
C ILE A 268 -14.73 30.28 -1.67
N LEU A 269 -13.97 31.37 -1.76
CA LEU A 269 -13.55 32.13 -0.59
C LEU A 269 -14.70 32.77 0.17
N GLY A 270 -15.76 33.17 -0.52
CA GLY A 270 -16.97 33.69 0.12
C GLY A 270 -17.65 32.68 1.04
N ASN A 271 -17.42 31.38 0.83
CA ASN A 271 -17.93 30.30 1.67
C ASN A 271 -16.94 29.83 2.76
N PHE A 272 -15.65 30.23 2.68
CA PHE A 272 -14.62 29.90 3.67
C PHE A 272 -14.33 31.03 4.69
N ALA A 273 -14.82 32.26 4.45
CA ALA A 273 -14.70 33.41 5.34
C ALA A 273 -15.82 33.47 6.40
#